data_AF-A0A254Q7R5-F1
#
_entry.id   AF-A0A254Q7R5-F1
#
_cell.length_a   1.000
_cell.length_b   1.000
_cell.length_c   1.000
_cell.angle_alpha   90.00
_cell.angle_beta   90.00
_cell.angle_gamma   90.00
#
_symmetry.space_group_name_H-M   'P 1'
#
loop_
_entity.id
_entity.type
_entity.pdbx_description
1 polymer ?
#
loop_
_entity_poly.entity_id
_entity_poly.type
_entity_poly.pdbx_seq_one_letter_code
_entity_poly.pdbx_strand_id
1 'polypeptide(L)'
;MAKWVVSTLGLVLFLSGHQAMAEGKVEQVQAAVKKACSKDLANDEALRQVKNLFLSCVPGDKVDVDGCKVPCLKENSGAVVGQ
;
A
#
# COMPACT_ATOMS: atom_id res chain seq x y z
N MET A 1 28.08 -9.68 43.93
CA MET A 1 28.26 -10.90 43.13
C MET A 1 26.89 -11.48 42.80
N ALA A 2 26.69 -11.85 41.53
CA ALA A 2 25.66 -12.75 40.99
C ALA A 2 24.16 -12.42 41.26
N LYS A 3 23.38 -11.90 40.30
CA LYS A 3 22.89 -12.51 39.04
C LYS A 3 21.57 -13.27 39.25
N TRP A 4 20.45 -12.61 38.97
CA TRP A 4 19.15 -13.23 38.64
C TRP A 4 18.33 -12.28 37.74
N VAL A 5 18.59 -12.32 36.43
CA VAL A 5 17.61 -11.89 35.42
C VAL A 5 17.18 -13.17 34.71
N VAL A 6 16.21 -13.84 35.31
CA VAL A 6 15.33 -14.80 34.64
C VAL A 6 14.09 -13.99 34.29
N SER A 7 14.01 -13.54 33.05
CA SER A 7 12.76 -13.14 32.43
C SER A 7 12.57 -14.06 31.23
N THR A 8 12.08 -15.24 31.57
CA THR A 8 11.49 -16.19 30.64
C THR A 8 10.33 -15.57 29.89
N LEU A 9 10.16 -16.03 28.66
CA LEU A 9 8.90 -16.09 27.93
C LEU A 9 8.39 -14.76 27.36
N GLY A 10 8.61 -14.60 26.06
CA GLY A 10 7.95 -13.57 25.28
C GLY A 10 8.50 -13.42 23.87
N LEU A 11 8.94 -14.50 23.22
CA LEU A 11 9.12 -14.50 21.76
C LEU A 11 7.72 -14.39 21.13
N VAL A 12 7.18 -13.18 21.10
CA VAL A 12 5.97 -12.85 20.35
C VAL A 12 6.39 -12.79 18.89
N LEU A 13 6.39 -13.97 18.27
CA LEU A 13 6.29 -14.15 16.83
C LEU A 13 5.00 -13.47 16.37
N PHE A 14 5.10 -12.21 15.94
CA PHE A 14 4.10 -11.54 15.14
C PHE A 14 4.03 -12.21 13.75
N LEU A 15 3.39 -13.38 13.68
CA LEU A 15 2.85 -13.93 12.45
C LEU A 15 1.57 -13.16 12.13
N SER A 16 1.69 -12.06 11.39
CA SER A 16 0.54 -11.34 10.82
C SER A 16 0.97 -10.70 9.52
N GLY A 17 0.75 -11.38 8.39
CA GLY A 17 1.13 -10.81 7.09
C GLY A 17 0.88 -11.70 5.89
N HIS A 18 -0.27 -12.38 5.80
CA HIS A 18 -0.65 -13.16 4.60
C HIS A 18 -2.10 -12.87 4.18
N GLN A 19 -2.38 -11.61 3.87
CA GLN A 19 -3.65 -11.15 3.28
C GLN A 19 -3.35 -9.93 2.37
N ALA A 20 -2.72 -10.06 1.19
CA ALA A 20 -2.34 -8.85 0.44
C ALA A 20 -2.29 -8.95 -1.09
N MET A 21 -2.86 -9.98 -1.71
CA MET A 21 -2.72 -10.12 -3.18
C MET A 21 -3.78 -9.34 -3.98
N ALA A 22 -4.96 -9.06 -3.41
CA ALA A 22 -6.00 -8.24 -4.05
C ALA A 22 -6.31 -6.93 -3.29
N GLU A 23 -6.13 -6.92 -1.97
CA GLU A 23 -6.26 -5.72 -1.11
C GLU A 23 -5.18 -4.67 -1.42
N GLY A 24 -3.98 -5.13 -1.80
CA GLY A 24 -2.82 -4.27 -1.97
C GLY A 24 -2.97 -3.20 -3.05
N LYS A 25 -3.77 -3.39 -4.11
CA LYS A 25 -3.92 -2.36 -5.17
C LYS A 25 -4.79 -1.20 -4.72
N VAL A 26 -5.86 -1.48 -3.98
CA VAL A 26 -6.76 -0.47 -3.44
C VAL A 26 -6.01 0.38 -2.41
N GLU A 27 -5.27 -0.28 -1.51
CA GLU A 27 -4.43 0.37 -0.51
C GLU A 27 -3.33 1.22 -1.17
N GLN A 28 -2.70 0.73 -2.24
CA GLN A 28 -1.72 1.51 -3.00
C GLN A 28 -2.34 2.76 -3.67
N VAL A 29 -3.55 2.65 -4.22
CA VAL A 29 -4.28 3.83 -4.73
C VAL A 29 -4.56 4.81 -3.60
N GLN A 30 -5.09 4.34 -2.48
CA GLN A 30 -5.40 5.19 -1.32
C GLN A 30 -4.14 5.88 -0.80
N ALA A 31 -3.02 5.16 -0.66
CA ALA A 31 -1.75 5.71 -0.24
C ALA A 31 -1.20 6.74 -1.24
N ALA A 32 -1.29 6.47 -2.54
CA ALA A 32 -0.85 7.39 -3.58
C ALA A 32 -1.69 8.67 -3.61
N VAL A 33 -3.01 8.56 -3.50
CA VAL A 33 -3.93 9.70 -3.39
C VAL A 33 -3.67 10.46 -2.10
N LYS A 34 -3.53 9.79 -0.96
CA LYS A 34 -3.23 10.45 0.32
C LYS A 34 -1.92 11.22 0.29
N LYS A 35 -0.90 10.66 -0.36
CA LYS A 35 0.41 11.31 -0.53
C LYS A 35 0.36 12.49 -1.51
N ALA A 36 -0.36 12.36 -2.62
CA ALA A 36 -0.41 13.41 -3.66
C ALA A 36 -1.41 14.53 -3.35
N CYS A 37 -2.52 14.17 -2.70
CA CYS A 37 -3.71 15.01 -2.56
C CYS A 37 -4.06 15.32 -1.10
N SER A 38 -3.40 14.68 -0.13
CA SER A 38 -3.72 14.79 1.30
C SER A 38 -5.20 14.50 1.61
N LYS A 39 -5.82 13.64 0.80
CA LYS A 39 -7.21 13.20 0.95
C LYS A 39 -7.25 11.69 1.18
N ASP A 40 -8.12 11.27 2.07
CA ASP A 40 -8.46 9.86 2.22
C ASP A 40 -9.57 9.51 1.21
N LEU A 41 -9.34 8.45 0.45
CA LEU A 41 -10.24 8.01 -0.61
C LEU A 41 -11.02 6.78 -0.12
N ALA A 42 -12.34 6.80 -0.25
CA ALA A 42 -13.17 5.66 0.14
C ALA A 42 -12.82 4.40 -0.66
N ASN A 43 -13.04 3.21 -0.09
CA ASN A 43 -12.65 1.95 -0.71
C ASN A 43 -13.30 1.74 -2.09
N ASP A 44 -14.61 2.01 -2.21
CA ASP A 44 -15.34 1.92 -3.48
C ASP A 44 -14.78 2.85 -4.55
N GLU A 45 -14.41 4.07 -4.18
CA GLU A 45 -13.81 5.03 -5.12
C GLU A 45 -12.40 4.59 -5.49
N ALA A 46 -11.62 4.07 -4.54
CA ALA A 46 -10.28 3.58 -4.79
C ALA A 46 -10.30 2.40 -5.77
N LEU A 47 -11.25 1.47 -5.61
CA LEU A 47 -11.49 0.37 -6.54
C LEU A 47 -11.77 0.84 -7.97
N ARG A 48 -12.58 1.91 -8.14
CA ARG A 48 -12.84 2.50 -9.46
C ARG A 48 -11.58 3.07 -10.08
N GLN A 49 -10.72 3.67 -9.27
CA GLN A 49 -9.47 4.26 -9.73
C GLN A 49 -8.34 3.25 -9.94
N VAL A 50 -8.40 2.04 -9.39
CA VAL A 50 -7.41 0.97 -9.66
C VAL A 50 -7.27 0.74 -11.15
N LYS A 51 -8.37 0.65 -11.91
CA LYS A 51 -8.29 0.45 -13.37
C LYS A 51 -7.54 1.60 -14.05
N ASN A 52 -7.82 2.84 -13.66
CA ASN A 52 -7.21 4.02 -14.26
C ASN A 52 -5.71 4.11 -13.92
N LEU A 53 -5.36 3.91 -12.65
CA LEU A 53 -4.00 4.06 -12.11
C LEU A 53 -3.09 2.85 -12.33
N PHE A 54 -3.62 1.66 -12.58
CA PHE A 54 -2.79 0.46 -12.79
C PHE A 54 -2.89 -0.13 -14.20
N LEU A 55 -4.00 0.04 -14.91
CA LEU A 55 -4.22 -0.63 -16.19
C LEU A 55 -4.23 0.35 -17.36
N SER A 56 -4.95 1.46 -17.23
CA SER A 56 -5.21 2.42 -18.32
C SER A 56 -4.15 3.52 -18.47
N CYS A 57 -3.43 3.87 -17.40
CA CYS A 57 -2.44 4.95 -17.48
C CYS A 57 -1.16 4.53 -18.20
N VAL A 58 -0.43 5.54 -18.69
CA VAL A 58 0.91 5.39 -19.26
C VAL A 58 1.94 5.52 -18.13
N PRO A 59 2.90 4.58 -18.02
CA PRO A 59 4.04 4.73 -17.12
C PRO A 59 4.71 6.11 -17.21
N GLY A 60 4.98 6.74 -16.07
CA GLY A 60 5.55 8.10 -16.00
C GLY A 60 4.53 9.24 -16.08
N ASP A 61 3.30 8.99 -16.50
CA ASP A 61 2.24 10.02 -16.52
C ASP A 61 1.53 10.16 -15.16
N LYS A 62 0.78 11.25 -15.03
CA LYS A 62 -0.10 11.51 -13.89
C LYS A 62 -1.56 11.41 -14.32
N VAL A 63 -2.34 10.64 -13.56
CA VAL A 63 -3.78 10.47 -13.75
C VAL A 63 -4.50 11.48 -12.87
N ASP A 64 -5.54 12.12 -13.41
CA ASP A 64 -6.41 12.99 -12.60
C ASP A 64 -7.43 12.15 -11.82
N VAL A 65 -7.41 12.30 -10.50
CA VAL A 65 -8.35 11.70 -9.55
C VAL A 65 -8.97 12.87 -8.77
N ASP A 66 -10.21 13.21 -9.09
CA ASP A 66 -10.98 14.31 -8.47
C ASP A 66 -10.22 15.65 -8.44
N GLY A 67 -9.61 16.03 -9.56
CA GLY A 67 -8.85 17.28 -9.69
C GLY A 67 -7.46 17.23 -9.05
N CYS A 68 -7.02 16.04 -8.63
CA CYS A 68 -5.68 15.82 -8.12
C CYS A 68 -4.87 14.90 -9.03
N LYS A 69 -3.63 15.30 -9.33
CA LYS A 69 -2.72 14.53 -10.17
C LYS A 69 -1.98 13.46 -9.37
N VAL A 70 -2.40 12.21 -9.52
CA VAL A 70 -1.81 11.04 -8.87
C VAL A 70 -0.89 10.32 -9.87
N PRO A 71 0.32 9.90 -9.47
CA PRO A 71 1.22 9.19 -10.38
C PRO A 71 0.62 7.87 -10.87
N CYS A 72 0.86 7.53 -12.13
CA CYS A 72 0.52 6.21 -12.68
C CYS A 72 1.24 5.11 -11.89
N LEU A 73 0.47 4.14 -11.39
CA LEU A 73 0.94 3.04 -10.55
C LEU A 73 1.17 1.75 -11.36
N LYS A 74 0.99 1.79 -12.69
CA LYS A 74 1.17 0.64 -13.59
C LYS A 74 2.53 -0.05 -13.42
N GLU A 75 3.60 0.72 -13.26
CA GLU A 75 4.96 0.19 -13.05
C GLU A 75 5.14 -0.52 -11.70
N ASN A 76 4.36 -0.15 -10.68
CA ASN A 76 4.39 -0.78 -9.36
C ASN A 76 3.65 -2.13 -9.33
N SER A 77 3.09 -2.59 -10.45
CA SER A 77 2.43 -3.91 -10.53
C SER A 77 3.38 -5.11 -10.48
N GLY A 78 4.70 -4.89 -10.51
CA GLY A 78 5.72 -5.94 -10.55
C GLY A 78 6.75 -5.96 -9.41
N ALA A 79 6.68 -5.03 -8.44
CA ALA A 79 7.70 -4.93 -7.39
C ALA A 79 7.16 -5.37 -6.02
N VAL A 80 7.02 -6.68 -5.83
CA VAL A 80 7.16 -7.26 -4.48
C VAL A 80 8.61 -7.72 -4.33
N VAL A 81 9.47 -6.87 -3.76
CA VAL A 81 10.77 -7.33 -3.29
C VAL A 81 10.52 -7.99 -1.95
N GLY A 82 10.36 -9.32 -1.98
CA GLY A 82 10.46 -10.13 -0.77
C GLY A 82 11.87 -10.03 -0.22
N GLN A 83 11.99 -9.74 1.07
CA GLN A 83 13.18 -10.03 1.86
C GLN A 83 12.73 -10.48 3.25
#